data_AF-A0A834VU02-F1
#
_entry.id   AF-A0A834VU02-F1
#
_cell.length_a   1.000
_cell.length_b   1.000
_cell.length_c   1.000
_cell.angle_alpha   90.00
_cell.angle_beta   90.00
_cell.angle_gamma   90.00
#
_symmetry.space_group_name_H-M   'P 1'
#
loop_
_entity.id
_entity.type
_entity.pdbx_description
1 polymer ?
#
loop_
_entity_poly.entity_id
_entity_poly.type
_entity_poly.pdbx_seq_one_letter_code
_entity_poly.pdbx_strand_id
1 'polypeptide(L)'
;MLRSNPVTGWRSVFGVGHHAQRVNELTEAESQKLLKWLSDLITENHDLQLRMKWGVNDLAVWDNRAVYHTATYDYDGPRSGHRVVSVAEAPYLNMHSVGRDEALNGKA
;
A
#
# COMPACT_ATOMS: atom_id res chain seq x y z
N MET A 1 -0.09 2.28 12.12
CA MET A 1 -1.27 1.65 11.48
C MET A 1 -0.77 0.44 10.70
N LEU A 2 -1.07 -0.76 11.19
CA LEU A 2 -0.67 -2.01 10.57
C LEU A 2 -1.92 -2.84 10.31
N ARG A 3 -1.91 -3.61 9.23
CA ARG A 3 -2.91 -4.67 9.00
C ARG A 3 -2.21 -6.00 8.79
N SER A 4 -2.88 -7.07 9.12
CA SER A 4 -2.48 -8.42 8.74
C SER A 4 -3.21 -8.83 7.46
N ASN A 5 -2.50 -9.49 6.54
CA ASN A 5 -3.11 -10.13 5.38
C ASN A 5 -3.64 -11.53 5.82
N PRO A 6 -4.94 -11.83 5.65
CA PRO A 6 -5.51 -13.10 6.11
C PRO A 6 -5.02 -14.32 5.33
N VAL A 7 -4.48 -14.14 4.13
CA VAL A 7 -3.99 -15.23 3.30
C VAL A 7 -2.54 -15.55 3.62
N THR A 8 -1.68 -14.54 3.72
CA THR A 8 -0.23 -14.75 3.95
C THR A 8 0.16 -14.73 5.42
N GLY A 9 -0.69 -14.19 6.30
CA GLY A 9 -0.37 -13.95 7.70
C GLY A 9 0.63 -12.80 7.94
N TRP A 10 1.07 -12.11 6.87
CA TRP A 10 2.07 -11.04 6.98
C TRP A 10 1.43 -9.70 7.37
N ARG A 11 2.17 -8.90 8.14
CA ARG A 11 1.79 -7.50 8.43
C ARG A 11 2.37 -6.52 7.42
N SER A 12 1.57 -5.52 7.07
CA SER A 12 1.95 -4.40 6.21
C SER A 12 1.46 -3.07 6.79
N VAL A 13 2.07 -1.97 6.33
CA VAL A 13 1.58 -0.62 6.59
C VAL A 13 0.19 -0.47 5.98
N PHE A 14 -0.70 0.18 6.72
CA PHE A 14 -2.10 0.42 6.31
C PHE A 14 -2.51 1.85 6.59
N GLY A 15 -3.50 2.35 5.83
CA GLY A 15 -4.11 3.66 6.09
C GLY A 15 -3.14 4.82 5.85
N VAL A 16 -2.53 4.87 4.66
CA VAL A 16 -1.59 5.93 4.25
C VAL A 16 -2.08 6.55 2.95
N GLY A 17 -1.68 7.79 2.69
CA GLY A 17 -2.07 8.56 1.51
C GLY A 17 -3.33 9.40 1.74
N HIS A 18 -3.96 9.82 0.65
CA HIS A 18 -4.99 10.86 0.65
C HIS A 18 -6.26 10.54 1.47
N HIS A 19 -6.49 9.28 1.84
CA HIS A 19 -7.64 8.89 2.68
C HIS A 19 -7.36 8.97 4.17
N ALA A 20 -6.09 9.00 4.59
CA ALA A 20 -5.72 9.04 6.00
C ALA A 20 -5.72 10.48 6.52
N GLN A 21 -6.54 10.76 7.53
CA GLN A 21 -6.72 12.13 8.03
C GLN A 21 -6.03 12.37 9.37
N ARG A 22 -6.15 11.42 10.30
CA ARG A 22 -5.62 11.54 11.66
C ARG A 22 -5.21 10.18 12.22
N VAL A 23 -4.18 10.18 13.05
CA VAL A 23 -3.81 9.07 13.93
C VAL A 23 -4.40 9.32 15.32
N ASN A 24 -5.17 8.36 15.81
CA ASN A 24 -5.77 8.43 17.14
C ASN A 24 -4.70 8.58 18.24
N GLU A 25 -5.07 9.21 19.35
CA GLU A 25 -4.20 9.47 20.50
C GLU A 25 -2.99 10.39 20.24
N LEU A 26 -2.84 10.91 19.02
CA LEU A 26 -1.84 11.92 18.70
C LEU A 26 -2.47 13.32 18.61
N THR A 27 -1.65 14.33 18.93
CA THR A 27 -1.97 15.71 18.55
C THR A 27 -1.99 15.83 17.03
N GLU A 28 -2.63 16.88 16.52
CA GLU A 28 -2.66 17.14 15.07
C GLU A 28 -1.26 17.23 14.48
N ALA A 29 -0.35 17.95 15.15
CA ALA A 29 1.02 18.15 14.66
C ALA A 29 1.82 16.83 14.60
N GLU A 30 1.66 15.95 15.58
CA GLU A 30 2.30 14.63 15.60
C GLU A 30 1.70 13.70 14.53
N SER A 31 0.37 13.70 14.42
CA SER A 31 -0.36 12.93 13.42
C SER A 31 0.08 13.28 12.00
N GLN A 32 0.14 14.58 11.66
CA GLN A 32 0.56 15.03 10.33
C GLN A 32 2.00 14.63 10.02
N LYS A 33 2.92 14.76 10.99
CA LYS A 33 4.32 14.35 10.82
C LYS A 33 4.43 12.84 10.56
N LEU A 34 3.71 12.02 11.33
CA LEU A 34 3.75 10.57 11.18
C LEU A 34 3.13 10.11 9.85
N LEU A 35 1.98 10.68 9.46
CA LEU A 35 1.34 10.37 8.18
C LEU A 35 2.21 10.76 6.99
N LYS A 36 2.86 11.93 7.05
CA LYS A 36 3.81 12.35 6.01
C LYS A 36 4.97 11.37 5.93
N TRP A 37 5.61 11.05 7.05
CA TRP A 37 6.75 10.12 7.06
C TRP A 37 6.38 8.74 6.50
N LEU A 38 5.21 8.19 6.86
CA LEU A 38 4.73 6.92 6.31
C LEU A 38 4.47 7.01 4.79
N SER A 39 3.96 8.14 4.32
CA SER A 39 3.76 8.38 2.88
C SER A 39 5.11 8.44 2.16
N ASP A 40 6.05 9.24 2.66
CA ASP A 40 7.40 9.38 2.09
C ASP A 40 8.12 8.03 2.03
N LEU A 41 8.01 7.20 3.09
CA LEU A 41 8.58 5.85 3.14
C LEU A 41 8.11 4.96 1.97
N ILE A 42 6.87 5.12 1.53
CA ILE A 42 6.29 4.36 0.42
C ILE A 42 6.64 5.02 -0.93
N THR A 43 6.54 6.35 -1.03
CA THR A 43 6.62 7.07 -2.31
C THR A 43 8.05 7.44 -2.73
N GLU A 44 8.97 7.58 -1.79
CA GLU A 44 10.37 7.98 -2.05
C GLU A 44 11.33 6.77 -2.05
N ASN A 45 10.84 5.58 -1.68
CA ASN A 45 11.62 4.36 -1.73
C ASN A 45 11.45 3.64 -3.08
N HIS A 46 12.42 3.80 -3.98
CA HIS A 46 12.38 3.21 -5.31
C HIS A 46 12.56 1.68 -5.32
N ASP A 47 13.16 1.08 -4.30
CA ASP A 47 13.31 -0.38 -4.21
C ASP A 47 11.98 -1.11 -4.02
N LEU A 48 10.95 -0.38 -3.55
CA LEU A 48 9.59 -0.89 -3.35
C LEU A 48 8.67 -0.69 -4.56
N GLN A 49 9.15 -0.03 -5.62
CA GLN A 49 8.31 0.43 -6.71
C GLN A 49 8.45 -0.44 -7.96
N LEU A 50 7.30 -0.77 -8.55
CA LEU A 50 7.21 -1.31 -9.89
C LEU A 50 6.46 -0.30 -10.76
N ARG A 51 7.07 0.09 -11.88
CA ARG A 51 6.45 0.97 -12.87
C ARG A 51 6.16 0.21 -14.15
N MET A 52 4.88 0.00 -14.43
CA MET A 52 4.43 -0.71 -15.63
C MET A 52 4.23 0.26 -16.79
N LYS A 53 4.86 -0.03 -17.93
CA LYS A 53 4.56 0.61 -19.22
C LYS A 53 3.55 -0.26 -19.96
N TRP A 54 2.35 0.27 -20.18
CA TRP A 54 1.22 -0.47 -20.74
C TRP A 54 1.32 -0.63 -22.26
N GLY A 55 1.09 -1.84 -22.75
CA GLY A 55 0.81 -2.18 -24.13
C GLY A 55 -0.67 -2.54 -24.36
N VAL A 56 -0.99 -2.90 -25.61
CA VAL A 56 -2.34 -3.34 -25.99
C VAL A 56 -2.63 -4.71 -25.37
N ASN A 57 -3.77 -4.85 -24.71
CA ASN A 57 -4.24 -6.06 -24.03
C ASN A 57 -3.44 -6.49 -22.78
N ASP A 58 -2.58 -5.60 -22.26
CA ASP A 58 -1.90 -5.87 -21.00
C ASP A 58 -2.87 -5.88 -19.82
N LEU A 59 -2.57 -6.74 -18.85
CA LEU A 59 -3.32 -6.88 -17.60
C LEU A 59 -2.36 -6.81 -16.41
N ALA A 60 -2.71 -5.99 -15.42
CA ALA A 60 -2.05 -6.01 -14.12
C ALA A 60 -3.02 -6.51 -13.05
N VAL A 61 -2.51 -7.36 -12.16
CA VAL A 61 -3.23 -7.84 -10.97
C VAL A 61 -2.36 -7.55 -9.76
N TRP A 62 -2.95 -6.98 -8.72
CA TRP A 62 -2.24 -6.66 -7.49
C TRP A 62 -3.12 -6.93 -6.26
N ASP A 63 -2.47 -7.29 -5.15
CA ASP A 63 -3.16 -7.43 -3.85
C ASP A 63 -3.26 -6.06 -3.18
N ASN A 64 -4.45 -5.44 -3.25
CA ASN A 64 -4.74 -4.12 -2.69
C ASN A 64 -4.63 -4.06 -1.14
N ARG A 65 -4.38 -5.19 -0.47
CA ARG A 65 -4.12 -5.25 0.98
C ARG A 65 -2.65 -5.02 1.31
N ALA A 66 -1.75 -5.14 0.33
CA ALA A 66 -0.30 -5.09 0.53
C ALA A 66 0.42 -4.03 -0.33
N VAL A 67 -0.28 -3.37 -1.26
CA VAL A 67 0.34 -2.37 -2.15
C VAL A 67 -0.44 -1.07 -2.21
N TYR A 68 0.27 -0.01 -2.59
CA TYR A 68 -0.29 1.26 -3.03
C TYR A 68 0.02 1.45 -4.52
N HIS A 69 -0.82 2.20 -5.23
CA HIS A 69 -0.64 2.45 -6.66
C HIS A 69 -1.04 3.88 -7.01
N THR A 70 -0.46 4.39 -8.09
CA THR A 70 -0.81 5.68 -8.67
C THR A 70 -0.78 5.60 -10.19
N ALA A 71 -1.66 6.35 -10.85
CA ALA A 71 -1.55 6.56 -12.28
C ALA A 71 -0.54 7.68 -12.54
N THR A 72 0.48 7.40 -13.36
CA THR A 72 1.41 8.43 -13.81
C THR A 72 0.83 9.16 -15.02
N TYR A 73 0.79 10.50 -14.94
CA TYR A 73 0.24 11.37 -15.97
C TYR A 73 1.34 11.91 -16.90
N ASP A 74 2.15 11.00 -17.46
CA ASP A 74 3.29 11.33 -18.32
C ASP A 74 3.08 10.90 -19.78
N TYR A 75 1.87 11.10 -20.29
CA TYR A 75 1.48 10.73 -21.65
C TYR A 75 0.57 11.80 -22.27
N ASP A 76 0.52 11.82 -23.60
CA ASP A 76 -0.37 12.72 -24.36
C ASP A 76 -1.65 12.01 -24.79
N GLY A 77 -2.75 12.76 -24.80
CA GLY A 77 -4.05 12.29 -25.29
C GLY A 77 -4.86 11.45 -24.28
N PRO A 78 -6.05 10.97 -24.68
CA PRO A 78 -6.91 10.20 -23.81
C PRO A 78 -6.36 8.79 -23.57
N ARG A 79 -6.48 8.31 -22.33
CA ARG A 79 -6.14 6.95 -21.92
C ARG A 79 -7.26 6.37 -21.09
N SER A 80 -7.67 5.15 -21.42
CA SER A 80 -8.71 4.42 -20.69
C SER A 80 -8.24 3.01 -20.33
N GLY A 81 -8.90 2.43 -19.33
CA GLY A 81 -8.69 1.07 -18.88
C GLY A 81 -9.88 0.60 -18.05
N HIS A 82 -10.11 -0.70 -18.01
CA HIS A 82 -11.19 -1.29 -17.22
C HIS A 82 -10.62 -1.84 -15.91
N ARG A 83 -11.26 -1.53 -14.79
CA ARG A 83 -10.87 -2.03 -13.47
C ARG A 83 -11.99 -2.88 -12.89
N VAL A 84 -11.62 -4.07 -12.44
CA VAL A 84 -12.48 -4.96 -11.66
C VAL A 84 -11.88 -5.09 -10.27
N VAL A 85 -12.72 -5.06 -9.24
CA VAL A 85 -12.28 -5.16 -7.84
C VAL A 85 -13.15 -6.20 -7.15
N SER A 86 -12.52 -7.11 -6.41
CA SER A 86 -13.23 -8.07 -5.56
C SER A 86 -13.61 -7.45 -4.21
N VAL A 87 -14.67 -7.95 -3.59
CA VAL A 87 -14.98 -7.64 -2.19
C VAL A 87 -13.93 -8.33 -1.30
N ALA A 88 -13.49 -7.62 -0.25
CA ALA A 88 -12.50 -8.10 0.70
C ALA A 88 -13.04 -8.01 2.14
N GLU A 89 -12.28 -8.58 3.08
CA GLU A 89 -12.55 -8.54 4.50
C GLU A 89 -12.31 -7.16 5.14
N ALA A 90 -12.92 -6.93 6.31
CA ALA A 90 -12.57 -5.78 7.14
C ALA A 90 -11.10 -5.89 7.61
N PRO A 91 -10.32 -4.80 7.57
CA PRO A 91 -8.93 -4.82 8.04
C PRO A 91 -8.85 -5.17 9.53
N TYR A 92 -7.87 -5.99 9.90
CA TYR A 92 -7.56 -6.35 11.28
C TYR A 92 -6.06 -6.44 11.49
N LEU A 93 -5.63 -6.46 12.74
CA LEU A 93 -4.25 -6.68 13.15
C LEU A 93 -4.18 -7.92 14.04
N ASN A 94 -3.42 -8.93 13.61
CA ASN A 94 -2.97 -10.03 14.46
C ASN A 94 -1.62 -9.63 15.09
N MET A 95 -1.56 -9.56 16.41
CA MET A 95 -0.33 -9.20 17.14
C MET A 95 0.82 -10.19 16.93
N HIS A 96 0.52 -11.42 16.51
CA HIS A 96 1.50 -12.45 16.18
C HIS A 96 1.87 -12.50 14.69
N SER A 97 1.31 -11.61 13.86
CA SER A 97 1.71 -11.52 12.45
C SER A 97 3.13 -10.99 12.31
N VAL A 98 3.85 -11.53 11.32
CA VAL A 98 5.27 -11.24 11.06
C VAL A 98 5.45 -10.41 9.79
N GLY A 99 6.61 -9.77 9.65
CA GLY A 99 6.96 -9.09 8.40
C GLY A 99 7.18 -10.09 7.26
N ARG A 100 7.10 -9.64 6.00
CA ARG A 100 7.43 -10.49 4.84
C ARG A 100 8.86 -11.02 4.92
N ASP A 101 9.82 -10.14 5.25
CA ASP A 101 11.24 -10.52 5.30
C ASP A 101 11.49 -11.54 6.42
N GLU A 102 10.92 -11.32 7.60
CA GLU A 102 10.95 -12.26 8.72
C GLU A 102 10.37 -13.62 8.32
N ALA A 103 9.22 -13.64 7.63
CA ALA A 103 8.58 -14.88 7.19
C ALA A 103 9.38 -15.66 6.14
N LEU A 104 10.14 -14.96 5.28
CA LEU A 104 10.87 -15.59 4.17
C LEU A 104 12.33 -15.92 4.51
N ASN A 105 12.97 -15.06 5.31
CA ASN A 105 14.42 -15.06 5.54
C ASN A 105 14.80 -15.30 7.01
N GLY A 106 13.84 -15.37 7.93
CA GLY A 106 14.09 -15.64 9.35
C GLY A 106 14.87 -14.55 10.09
N LYS A 107 14.94 -13.34 9.52
CA LYS A 107 15.59 -12.17 10.13
C LYS A 107 14.53 -11.19 10.62
N ALA A 108 14.67 -10.77 11.87
CA ALA A 108 13.99 -9.61 12.45
C ALA A 108 14.99 -8.47 12.62
#